data_AF-A0A7V9JT01-F1
#
_entry.id   AF-A0A7V9JT01-F1
#
_cell.length_a   1.000
_cell.length_b   1.000
_cell.length_c   1.000
_cell.angle_alpha   90.00
_cell.angle_beta   90.00
_cell.angle_gamma   90.00
#
_symmetry.space_group_name_H-M   'P 1'
#
loop_
_entity.id
_entity.type
_entity.pdbx_description
1 polymer ?
#
loop_
_entity_poly.entity_id
_entity_poly.type
_entity_poly.pdbx_seq_one_letter_code
_entity_poly.pdbx_strand_id
1 'polypeptide(L)'
;MMIIERIETLRLPEHPNSLWVRIHTDDGLVGLGETYYLPGAVEAVIHDFAAPLMLGGRAFDRERHWQELFSHANFFGHAGAEMRAVSALDIALWDLIGQHTG
;
A
#
# COMPACT_ATOMS: atom_id res chain seq x y z
N MET A 1 15.77 2.50 -9.41
CA MET A 1 15.18 3.86 -9.43
C MET A 1 13.88 3.82 -8.62
N MET A 2 13.88 3.43 -7.34
CA MET A 2 12.67 3.23 -6.50
C MET A 2 11.34 2.94 -7.27
N ILE A 3 11.36 2.07 -8.28
CA ILE A 3 10.19 1.70 -9.07
C ILE A 3 9.48 0.56 -8.36
N ILE A 4 8.18 0.67 -8.17
CA ILE A 4 7.38 -0.36 -7.48
C ILE A 4 7.24 -1.58 -8.40
N GLU A 5 7.90 -2.68 -8.05
CA GLU A 5 7.89 -3.93 -8.83
C GLU A 5 6.89 -4.94 -8.30
N ARG A 6 6.61 -4.92 -6.99
CA ARG A 6 5.71 -5.87 -6.35
C ARG A 6 5.06 -5.26 -5.11
N ILE A 7 3.78 -5.56 -4.92
CA ILE A 7 3.04 -5.31 -3.69
C ILE A 7 2.65 -6.67 -3.11
N GLU A 8 2.99 -6.89 -1.85
CA GLU A 8 2.78 -8.16 -1.16
C GLU A 8 2.00 -7.91 0.13
N THR A 9 1.02 -8.75 0.42
CA THR A 9 0.30 -8.74 1.70
C THR A 9 0.72 -9.90 2.57
N LEU A 10 0.80 -9.67 3.88
CA LEU A 10 1.10 -10.69 4.88
C LEU A 10 -0.03 -10.73 5.92
N ARG A 11 -0.54 -11.94 6.18
CA ARG A 11 -1.52 -12.23 7.23
C ARG A 11 -0.94 -13.27 8.17
N LEU A 12 -0.76 -12.87 9.43
CA LEU A 12 -0.16 -13.70 10.47
C LEU A 12 -1.27 -14.31 11.34
N PRO A 13 -1.32 -15.64 11.55
CA PRO A 13 -2.34 -16.28 12.37
C PRO A 13 -2.43 -15.74 13.80
N GLU A 14 -1.29 -15.27 14.35
CA GLU A 14 -1.16 -14.71 15.69
C GLU A 14 -1.83 -13.32 15.81
N HIS A 15 -2.04 -12.66 14.66
CA HIS A 15 -2.64 -11.34 14.54
C HIS A 15 -3.76 -11.36 13.48
N PRO A 16 -4.87 -12.08 13.73
CA PRO A 16 -5.86 -12.44 12.72
C PRO A 16 -6.63 -11.24 12.14
N ASN A 17 -6.50 -10.08 12.77
CA ASN A 17 -7.18 -8.84 12.40
C ASN A 17 -6.26 -7.82 11.72
N SER A 18 -4.95 -8.05 11.71
CA SER A 18 -3.99 -7.13 11.07
C SER A 18 -3.67 -7.59 9.65
N LEU A 19 -3.34 -6.63 8.80
CA LEU A 19 -2.76 -6.85 7.48
C LEU A 19 -1.48 -6.02 7.38
N TRP A 20 -0.38 -6.67 7.05
CA TRP A 20 0.84 -5.98 6.66
C TRP A 20 0.97 -5.93 5.15
N VAL A 21 1.60 -4.88 4.66
CA VAL A 21 1.89 -4.67 3.24
C VAL A 21 3.37 -4.44 3.08
N ARG A 22 3.98 -5.08 2.08
CA ARG A 22 5.33 -4.82 1.63
C ARG A 22 5.31 -4.31 0.21
N ILE A 23 5.88 -3.12 -0.01
CA ILE A 23 6.13 -2.56 -1.35
C ILE A 23 7.60 -2.78 -1.67
N HIS A 24 7.87 -3.57 -2.71
CA HIS A 24 9.21 -3.90 -3.17
C HIS A 24 9.60 -2.99 -4.34
N THR A 25 10.81 -2.45 -4.30
CA THR A 25 11.34 -1.59 -5.37
C THR A 25 12.45 -2.26 -6.19
N ASP A 26 12.66 -1.75 -7.40
CA ASP A 26 13.70 -2.19 -8.36
C ASP A 26 15.15 -2.02 -7.87
N ASP A 27 15.38 -1.24 -6.82
CA ASP A 27 16.67 -1.08 -6.14
C ASP A 27 16.79 -1.89 -4.84
N GLY A 28 15.83 -2.78 -4.59
CA GLY A 28 15.89 -3.78 -3.51
C GLY A 28 15.42 -3.29 -2.15
N LEU A 29 14.97 -2.04 -2.03
CA LEU A 29 14.33 -1.56 -0.81
C LEU A 29 12.91 -2.13 -0.67
N VAL A 30 12.48 -2.27 0.57
CA VAL A 30 11.15 -2.79 0.89
C VAL A 30 10.51 -1.92 1.97
N GLY A 31 9.42 -1.25 1.60
CA GLY A 31 8.62 -0.47 2.52
C GLY A 31 7.60 -1.32 3.23
N LEU A 32 7.46 -1.12 4.53
CA LEU A 32 6.50 -1.78 5.38
C LEU A 32 5.35 -0.85 5.76
N GLY A 33 4.13 -1.32 5.53
CA GLY A 33 2.90 -0.71 5.98
C GLY A 33 2.05 -1.69 6.79
N GLU A 34 1.12 -1.15 7.57
CA GLU A 34 0.20 -1.95 8.38
C GLU A 34 -1.17 -1.27 8.44
N THR A 35 -2.22 -2.09 8.57
CA THR A 35 -3.55 -1.60 8.94
C THR A 35 -4.34 -2.67 9.68
N TYR A 36 -5.40 -2.24 10.33
CA TYR A 36 -6.20 -3.06 11.22
C TYR A 36 -7.67 -3.17 10.83
N TYR A 37 -8.13 -4.42 11.00
CA TYR A 37 -9.43 -5.10 10.93
C TYR A 37 -9.85 -5.67 9.59
N LEU A 38 -10.57 -6.80 9.60
CA LEU A 38 -11.07 -7.49 8.39
C LEU A 38 -10.03 -7.57 7.25
N PRO A 39 -8.85 -8.19 7.50
CA PRO A 39 -7.71 -8.09 6.59
C PRO A 39 -7.99 -8.68 5.20
N GLY A 40 -8.90 -9.64 5.07
CA GLY A 40 -9.29 -10.17 3.76
C GLY A 40 -9.96 -9.16 2.85
N ALA A 41 -10.76 -8.23 3.39
CA ALA A 41 -11.38 -7.17 2.60
C ALA A 41 -10.33 -6.15 2.12
N VAL A 42 -9.41 -5.78 3.01
CA VAL A 42 -8.31 -4.87 2.68
C VAL A 42 -7.35 -5.50 1.67
N GLU A 43 -7.02 -6.78 1.83
CA GLU A 43 -6.17 -7.53 0.90
C GLU A 43 -6.76 -7.54 -0.52
N ALA A 44 -8.07 -7.78 -0.66
CA ALA A 44 -8.74 -7.73 -1.94
C ALA A 44 -8.67 -6.32 -2.56
N VAL A 45 -8.93 -5.26 -1.80
CA VAL A 45 -8.79 -3.87 -2.27
C VAL A 45 -7.36 -3.58 -2.74
N ILE A 46 -6.36 -4.03 -1.98
CA ILE A 46 -4.94 -3.79 -2.34
C ILE A 46 -4.63 -4.44 -3.68
N HIS A 47 -4.98 -5.72 -3.87
CA HIS A 47 -4.57 -6.46 -5.07
C HIS A 47 -5.47 -6.20 -6.29
N ASP A 48 -6.78 -6.05 -6.10
CA ASP A 48 -7.72 -5.89 -7.22
C ASP A 48 -7.84 -4.43 -7.68
N PHE A 49 -7.65 -3.48 -6.76
CA PHE A 49 -7.84 -2.05 -7.04
C PHE A 49 -6.55 -1.24 -6.98
N ALA A 50 -5.82 -1.28 -5.88
CA ALA A 50 -4.69 -0.35 -5.69
C ALA A 50 -3.43 -0.76 -6.47
N ALA A 51 -3.08 -2.04 -6.49
CA ALA A 51 -1.86 -2.52 -7.11
C ALA A 51 -1.78 -2.24 -8.63
N PRO A 52 -2.84 -2.43 -9.44
CA PRO A 52 -2.82 -2.07 -10.86
C PRO A 52 -2.52 -0.60 -11.14
N LEU A 53 -2.82 0.31 -10.20
CA LEU A 53 -2.59 1.75 -10.34
C LEU A 53 -1.17 2.15 -9.92
N MET A 54 -0.55 1.39 -9.01
CA MET A 54 0.75 1.73 -8.43
C MET A 54 1.94 1.03 -9.10
N LEU A 55 1.76 -0.20 -9.60
CA LEU A 55 2.85 -1.00 -10.17
C LEU A 55 3.51 -0.29 -11.37
N GLY A 56 4.84 -0.32 -11.41
CA GLY A 56 5.64 0.42 -12.39
C GLY A 56 5.77 1.92 -12.11
N GLY A 57 5.06 2.46 -11.13
CA GLY A 57 5.22 3.83 -10.66
C GLY A 57 6.46 4.00 -9.77
N ARG A 58 6.98 5.23 -9.66
CA ARG A 58 8.05 5.57 -8.73
C ARG A 58 7.49 5.72 -7.31
N ALA A 59 8.13 5.11 -6.31
CA ALA A 59 7.71 5.22 -4.91
C ALA A 59 7.86 6.65 -4.36
N PHE A 60 8.80 7.44 -4.88
CA PHE A 60 8.95 8.87 -4.53
C PHE A 60 7.75 9.73 -4.94
N ASP A 61 6.93 9.29 -5.90
CA ASP A 61 5.73 10.00 -6.33
C ASP A 61 4.56 9.70 -5.38
N ARG A 62 4.83 9.60 -4.07
CA ARG A 62 3.87 9.20 -3.03
C ARG A 62 2.57 10.00 -3.09
N GLU A 63 2.66 11.32 -3.22
CA GLU A 63 1.47 12.18 -3.30
C GLU A 63 0.62 11.85 -4.53
N ARG A 64 1.25 11.54 -5.67
CA ARG A 64 0.53 11.12 -6.87
C ARG A 64 -0.23 9.82 -6.61
N HIS A 65 0.42 8.82 -6.03
CA HIS A 65 -0.23 7.54 -5.68
C HIS A 65 -1.40 7.76 -4.71
N TRP A 66 -1.20 8.57 -3.67
CA TRP A 66 -2.24 8.87 -2.70
C TRP A 66 -3.45 9.55 -3.36
N GLN A 67 -3.23 10.59 -4.17
CA GLN A 67 -4.30 11.31 -4.87
C GLN A 67 -5.03 10.44 -5.89
N GLU A 68 -4.30 9.61 -6.65
CA GLU A 68 -4.87 8.65 -7.61
C GLU A 68 -5.78 7.65 -6.87
N LEU A 69 -5.28 6.99 -5.82
CA LEU A 69 -6.08 6.05 -5.04
C LEU A 69 -7.27 6.72 -4.34
N PHE A 70 -7.07 7.89 -3.72
CA PHE A 70 -8.12 8.61 -3.00
C PHE A 70 -9.25 9.08 -3.93
N SER A 71 -8.89 9.60 -5.12
CA SER A 71 -9.88 10.05 -6.11
C SER A 71 -10.70 8.88 -6.64
N HIS A 72 -10.05 7.75 -6.95
CA HIS A 72 -10.74 6.56 -7.41
C HIS A 72 -11.51 5.84 -6.29
N ALA A 73 -11.13 6.02 -5.02
CA ALA A 73 -11.89 5.50 -3.88
C ALA A 73 -13.26 6.18 -3.72
N ASN A 74 -13.51 7.32 -4.37
CA ASN A 74 -14.80 8.02 -4.34
C ASN A 74 -16.00 7.12 -4.75
N PHE A 75 -15.79 6.09 -5.57
CA PHE A 75 -16.85 5.14 -5.94
C PHE A 75 -17.32 4.25 -4.78
N PHE A 76 -16.51 4.11 -3.74
CA PHE A 76 -16.79 3.32 -2.53
C PHE A 76 -17.10 4.21 -1.31
N GLY A 77 -16.78 5.50 -1.42
CA GLY A 77 -16.75 6.46 -0.32
C GLY A 77 -15.38 6.50 0.37
N HIS A 78 -15.14 7.56 1.15
CA HIS A 78 -13.86 7.79 1.83
C HIS A 78 -13.83 7.14 3.22
N ALA A 79 -14.17 5.85 3.29
CA ALA A 79 -14.15 5.05 4.52
C ALA A 79 -13.83 3.58 4.21
N GLY A 80 -13.89 2.71 5.22
CA GLY A 80 -13.92 1.27 5.00
C GLY A 80 -12.57 0.61 4.68
N ALA A 81 -12.61 -0.43 3.85
CA ALA A 81 -11.42 -1.21 3.50
C ALA A 81 -10.51 -0.43 2.53
N GLU A 82 -11.12 0.41 1.70
CA GLU A 82 -10.51 1.27 0.71
C GLU A 82 -9.56 2.26 1.35
N MET A 83 -10.06 3.07 2.29
CA MET A 83 -9.19 4.03 2.96
C MET A 83 -8.11 3.37 3.82
N ARG A 84 -8.38 2.20 4.41
CA ARG A 84 -7.37 1.45 5.17
C ARG A 84 -6.28 0.87 4.28
N ALA A 85 -6.63 0.39 3.09
CA ALA A 85 -5.66 -0.01 2.07
C ALA A 85 -4.77 1.17 1.66
N VAL A 86 -5.38 2.33 1.37
CA VAL A 86 -4.64 3.57 1.04
C VAL A 86 -3.70 3.95 2.18
N SER A 87 -4.15 3.90 3.44
CA SER A 87 -3.31 4.19 4.60
C SER A 87 -2.12 3.24 4.72
N ALA A 88 -2.33 1.92 4.60
CA ALA A 88 -1.23 0.94 4.70
C ALA A 88 -0.19 1.15 3.59
N LEU A 89 -0.65 1.42 2.36
CA LEU A 89 0.22 1.68 1.22
C LEU A 89 1.00 2.99 1.39
N ASP A 90 0.35 4.07 1.87
CA ASP A 90 1.02 5.35 2.12
C ASP A 90 2.11 5.24 3.20
N ILE A 91 1.84 4.50 4.28
CA ILE A 91 2.84 4.21 5.32
C ILE A 91 4.04 3.47 4.71
N ALA A 92 3.80 2.44 3.88
CA ALA A 92 4.88 1.70 3.22
C ALA A 92 5.72 2.58 2.27
N LEU A 93 5.09 3.52 1.56
CA LEU A 93 5.81 4.49 0.72
C LEU A 93 6.64 5.47 1.56
N TRP A 94 6.12 5.92 2.70
CA TRP A 94 6.88 6.75 3.63
C TRP A 94 8.09 6.02 4.21
N ASP A 95 7.93 4.74 4.57
CA ASP A 95 9.04 3.90 5.02
C ASP A 95 10.13 3.79 3.94
N LEU A 96 9.76 3.53 2.67
CA LEU A 96 10.71 3.54 1.55
C LEU A 96 11.46 4.86 1.41
N ILE A 97 10.74 5.99 1.50
CA ILE A 97 11.35 7.31 1.40
C ILE A 97 12.35 7.51 2.54
N GLY A 98 11.98 7.18 3.78
CA GLY A 98 12.87 7.28 4.93
C GLY A 98 14.10 6.39 4.79
N GLN A 99 13.94 5.14 4.38
CA GLN A 99 15.06 4.22 4.11
C GLN A 99 16.01 4.77 3.03
N HIS A 100 15.47 5.41 1.99
CA HIS A 100 16.26 5.96 0.91
C HIS A 100 17.01 7.25 1.30
N THR A 101 16.43 8.09 2.16
CA THR A 101 17.00 9.40 2.51
C THR A 101 17.92 9.36 3.73
N GLY A 102 17.83 8.32 4.56
CA GLY A 102 18.43 8.31 5.91
C GLY A 102 17.70 9.21 6.88
#